data_AF-A0A958PP97-F1
#
_entry.id   AF-A0A958PP97-F1
#
_cell.length_a   1.000
_cell.length_b   1.000
_cell.length_c   1.000
_cell.angle_alpha   90.00
_cell.angle_beta   90.00
_cell.angle_gamma   90.00
#
_symmetry.space_group_name_H-M   'P 1'
#
loop_
_entity.id
_entity.type
_entity.pdbx_description
1 polymer ?
#
loop_
_entity_poly.entity_id
_entity_poly.type
_entity_poly.pdbx_seq_one_letter_code
_entity_poly.pdbx_strand_id
1 'polypeptide(L)'
;LNDFDTPLVYTPGDNEWTDCHRKEAGQKDPLKQLEFIRKLFFAENQSLGKRKLRFEQQSQMKRFSEYSENLLWTKESVLFATLHIVGSNNNYSPKDPSKNKEFEQRKNATVSWLHHISLKSRSSKAKAVVLFFHADLRFGKSEDKRTGYNEIIEELTKFVKTVNVPVLAVHGDSHEFIIDSPLKHMTEQGLEWPLDNFLRLEVFGAPDVRGVEVVVDTEKSQPFSFLPLPQIPWEY
;
A
#
# COMPACT_ATOMS: atom_id res chain seq x y z
N LEU A 1 -14.80 -1.18 -14.80
CA LEU A 1 -14.03 -0.21 -13.97
C LEU A 1 -14.04 1.22 -14.52
N ASN A 2 -14.24 1.45 -15.83
CA ASN A 2 -14.36 2.82 -16.36
C ASN A 2 -15.77 3.42 -16.25
N ASP A 3 -16.74 2.65 -15.76
CA ASP A 3 -18.14 3.10 -15.62
C ASP A 3 -18.40 3.91 -14.35
N PHE A 4 -17.49 3.88 -13.36
CA PHE A 4 -17.57 4.72 -12.17
C PHE A 4 -17.52 6.20 -12.55
N ASP A 5 -18.45 7.01 -12.02
CA ASP A 5 -18.47 8.45 -12.27
C ASP A 5 -17.33 9.17 -11.56
N THR A 6 -16.74 8.59 -10.51
CA THR A 6 -15.61 9.13 -9.75
C THR A 6 -14.29 8.47 -10.18
N PRO A 7 -13.14 9.12 -9.92
CA PRO A 7 -11.83 8.47 -10.08
C PRO A 7 -11.74 7.20 -9.24
N LEU A 8 -11.26 6.12 -9.85
CA LEU A 8 -10.95 4.87 -9.17
C LEU A 8 -9.44 4.61 -9.27
N VAL A 9 -8.80 4.40 -8.13
CA VAL A 9 -7.39 3.99 -8.03
C VAL A 9 -7.32 2.52 -7.66
N TYR A 10 -6.46 1.78 -8.34
CA TYR A 10 -6.25 0.36 -8.14
C TYR A 10 -4.78 0.10 -7.78
N THR A 11 -4.53 -0.80 -6.83
CA THR A 11 -3.20 -1.35 -6.54
C THR A 11 -3.29 -2.88 -6.54
N PRO A 12 -2.29 -3.60 -7.07
CA PRO A 12 -2.31 -5.07 -7.10
C PRO A 12 -2.18 -5.67 -5.70
N GLY A 13 -2.84 -6.81 -5.50
CA GLY A 13 -2.67 -7.70 -4.35
C GLY A 13 -2.00 -9.01 -4.72
N ASP A 14 -1.90 -9.92 -3.75
CA ASP A 14 -1.24 -11.21 -3.92
C ASP A 14 -2.11 -12.19 -4.74
N ASN A 15 -3.43 -12.11 -4.57
CA ASN A 15 -4.41 -12.91 -5.29
C ASN A 15 -4.38 -12.68 -6.81
N GLU A 16 -4.01 -11.49 -7.27
CA GLU A 16 -3.96 -11.20 -8.70
C GLU A 16 -2.75 -11.80 -9.42
N TRP A 17 -1.61 -12.05 -8.73
CA TRP A 17 -0.40 -12.52 -9.41
C TRP A 17 0.49 -13.47 -8.60
N THR A 18 0.79 -13.23 -7.32
CA THR A 18 1.68 -14.16 -6.60
C THR A 18 0.99 -15.48 -6.34
N ASP A 19 -0.32 -15.49 -6.11
CA ASP A 19 -1.12 -16.69 -5.84
C ASP A 19 -1.59 -17.42 -7.10
N CYS A 20 -1.43 -16.83 -8.28
CA CYS A 20 -1.99 -17.40 -9.51
C CYS A 20 -1.37 -18.76 -9.88
N HIS A 21 -0.24 -19.14 -9.28
CA HIS A 21 0.39 -20.45 -9.42
C HIS A 21 -0.41 -21.58 -8.73
N ARG A 22 -1.29 -21.25 -7.78
CA ARG A 22 -2.14 -22.23 -7.10
C ARG A 22 -3.08 -22.89 -8.11
N LYS A 23 -3.46 -24.14 -7.84
CA LYS A 23 -4.30 -24.93 -8.75
C LYS A 23 -5.67 -24.27 -8.96
N GLU A 24 -6.26 -23.80 -7.87
CA GLU A 24 -7.56 -23.15 -7.80
C GLU A 24 -7.55 -21.76 -8.48
N ALA A 25 -6.36 -21.15 -8.62
CA ALA A 25 -6.15 -19.85 -9.26
C ALA A 25 -5.72 -19.94 -10.74
N GLY A 26 -5.70 -21.16 -11.31
CA GLY A 26 -5.46 -21.39 -12.73
C GLY A 26 -4.01 -21.71 -13.13
N GLN A 27 -3.12 -21.99 -12.18
CA GLN A 27 -1.73 -22.46 -12.43
C GLN A 27 -0.93 -21.60 -13.40
N LYS A 28 -1.09 -20.28 -13.30
CA LYS A 28 -0.40 -19.31 -14.16
C LYS A 28 0.98 -18.97 -13.62
N ASP A 29 1.83 -18.47 -14.51
CA ASP A 29 3.12 -17.87 -14.18
C ASP A 29 2.92 -16.50 -13.52
N PRO A 30 3.34 -16.30 -12.25
CA PRO A 30 3.18 -15.05 -11.52
C PRO A 30 3.75 -13.82 -12.23
N LEU A 31 4.93 -13.95 -12.86
CA LEU A 31 5.60 -12.78 -13.46
C LEU A 31 4.93 -12.37 -14.76
N LYS A 32 4.45 -13.33 -15.56
CA LYS A 32 3.64 -13.04 -16.74
C LYS A 32 2.30 -12.42 -16.36
N GLN A 33 1.69 -12.88 -15.27
CA GLN A 33 0.44 -12.34 -14.75
C GLN A 33 0.63 -10.90 -14.25
N LEU A 34 1.72 -10.61 -13.54
CA LEU A 34 2.08 -9.25 -13.12
C LEU A 34 2.32 -8.32 -14.32
N GLU A 35 3.05 -8.77 -15.33
CA GLU A 35 3.27 -7.99 -16.56
C GLU A 35 1.94 -7.67 -17.27
N PHE A 36 1.03 -8.64 -17.32
CA PHE A 36 -0.31 -8.44 -17.88
C PHE A 36 -1.12 -7.40 -17.10
N ILE A 37 -1.11 -7.46 -15.76
CA ILE A 37 -1.79 -6.48 -14.89
C ILE A 37 -1.25 -5.07 -15.13
N ARG A 38 0.08 -4.91 -15.21
CA ARG A 38 0.74 -3.64 -15.52
C ARG A 38 0.27 -3.06 -16.86
N LYS A 39 0.25 -3.88 -17.90
CA LYS A 39 -0.24 -3.48 -19.24
C LYS A 39 -1.72 -3.10 -19.25
N LEU A 40 -2.54 -3.77 -18.45
CA LEU A 40 -3.99 -3.57 -18.46
C LEU A 40 -4.42 -2.32 -17.66
N PHE A 41 -3.86 -2.12 -16.47
CA PHE A 41 -4.33 -1.10 -15.53
C PHE A 41 -3.40 0.09 -15.37
N PHE A 42 -2.15 -0.01 -15.82
CA PHE A 42 -1.11 0.98 -15.53
C PHE A 42 -0.36 1.47 -16.79
N ALA A 43 -0.93 1.22 -17.98
CA ALA A 43 -0.39 1.72 -19.24
C ALA A 43 -0.43 3.26 -19.35
N GLU A 44 -1.41 3.88 -18.68
CA GLU A 44 -1.56 5.33 -18.62
C GLU A 44 -1.31 5.84 -17.20
N ASN A 45 -0.85 7.09 -17.08
CA ASN A 45 -0.67 7.76 -15.80
C ASN A 45 -1.94 8.45 -15.30
N GLN A 46 -3.09 7.80 -15.50
CA GLN A 46 -4.40 8.32 -15.10
C GLN A 46 -5.22 7.28 -14.35
N SER A 47 -6.12 7.72 -13.49
CA SER A 47 -7.02 6.81 -12.75
C SER A 47 -8.00 6.08 -13.67
N LEU A 48 -8.61 5.01 -13.17
CA LEU A 48 -9.80 4.43 -13.78
C LEU A 48 -11.03 5.34 -13.51
N GLY A 49 -12.17 5.00 -14.12
CA GLY A 49 -13.42 5.77 -14.03
C GLY A 49 -13.53 6.87 -15.10
N LYS A 50 -14.71 7.49 -15.20
CA LYS A 50 -15.01 8.54 -16.21
C LYS A 50 -14.26 9.84 -15.93
N ARG A 51 -14.22 10.27 -14.67
CA ARG A 51 -13.38 11.39 -14.22
C ARG A 51 -12.00 10.88 -13.86
N LYS A 52 -10.97 11.51 -14.41
CA LYS A 52 -9.58 11.07 -14.30
C LYS A 52 -8.79 11.93 -13.31
N LEU A 53 -8.07 11.29 -12.39
CA LEU A 53 -6.91 11.89 -11.73
C LEU A 53 -5.68 11.62 -12.57
N ARG A 54 -4.69 12.52 -12.51
CA ARG A 54 -3.35 12.29 -13.07
C ARG A 54 -2.42 11.85 -11.97
N PHE A 55 -1.53 10.92 -12.31
CA PHE A 55 -0.52 10.38 -11.41
C PHE A 55 0.88 10.76 -11.86
N GLU A 56 1.74 10.97 -10.88
CA GLU A 56 3.17 10.69 -11.03
C GLU A 56 3.35 9.17 -10.85
N GLN A 57 4.01 8.51 -11.79
CA GLN A 57 4.24 7.05 -11.75
C GLN A 57 5.72 6.79 -11.53
N GLN A 58 6.06 5.82 -10.67
CA GLN A 58 7.46 5.47 -10.44
C GLN A 58 8.17 5.01 -11.73
N SER A 59 7.44 4.44 -12.68
CA SER A 59 7.96 4.07 -14.01
C SER A 59 8.60 5.24 -14.79
N GLN A 60 8.31 6.49 -14.43
CA GLN A 60 8.96 7.68 -15.01
C GLN A 60 10.39 7.88 -14.47
N MET A 61 10.77 7.22 -13.37
CA MET A 61 12.13 7.18 -12.87
C MET A 61 12.93 6.12 -13.66
N LYS A 62 13.96 6.54 -14.39
CA LYS A 62 14.75 5.65 -15.28
C LYS A 62 15.21 4.33 -14.63
N ARG A 63 15.57 4.36 -13.33
CA ARG A 63 16.02 3.16 -12.58
C ARG A 63 14.89 2.18 -12.25
N PHE A 64 13.65 2.65 -12.21
CA PHE A 64 12.47 1.92 -11.75
C PHE A 64 11.35 1.93 -12.80
N SER A 65 11.74 1.88 -14.09
CA SER A 65 10.80 1.95 -15.23
C SER A 65 9.77 0.81 -15.27
N GLU A 66 10.04 -0.29 -14.57
CA GLU A 66 9.16 -1.47 -14.51
C GLU A 66 8.00 -1.33 -13.51
N TYR A 67 8.01 -0.32 -12.64
CA TYR A 67 7.07 -0.18 -11.52
C TYR A 67 5.99 0.87 -11.80
N SER A 68 5.11 0.58 -12.75
CA SER A 68 4.02 1.47 -13.17
C SER A 68 2.87 1.58 -12.17
N GLU A 69 2.74 0.59 -11.28
CA GLU A 69 1.70 0.47 -10.25
C GLU A 69 1.97 1.29 -8.98
N ASN A 70 3.17 1.85 -8.85
CA ASN A 70 3.52 2.78 -7.78
C ASN A 70 3.16 4.20 -8.25
N LEU A 71 2.07 4.70 -7.70
CA LEU A 71 1.38 5.93 -8.10
C LEU A 71 1.50 6.96 -6.98
N LEU A 72 1.56 8.24 -7.35
CA LEU A 72 1.54 9.38 -6.44
C LEU A 72 0.63 10.47 -6.99
N TRP A 73 -0.22 11.03 -6.16
CA TRP A 73 -1.02 12.20 -6.49
C TRP A 73 -1.29 13.07 -5.27
N THR A 74 -1.65 14.32 -5.54
CA THR A 74 -2.06 15.28 -4.52
C THR A 74 -3.51 15.65 -4.76
N LYS A 75 -4.30 15.66 -3.69
CA LYS A 75 -5.63 16.27 -3.68
C LYS A 75 -5.67 17.23 -2.51
N GLU A 76 -5.90 18.51 -2.81
CA GLU A 76 -5.80 19.60 -1.83
C GLU A 76 -4.45 19.56 -1.10
N SER A 77 -4.42 19.50 0.23
CA SER A 77 -3.18 19.42 1.03
C SER A 77 -2.81 17.98 1.43
N VAL A 78 -3.40 16.96 0.80
CA VAL A 78 -3.16 15.56 1.13
C VAL A 78 -2.42 14.86 -0.01
N LEU A 79 -1.32 14.20 0.35
CA LEU A 79 -0.52 13.40 -0.59
C LEU A 79 -0.97 11.93 -0.49
N PHE A 80 -1.26 11.31 -1.61
CA PHE A 80 -1.70 9.92 -1.69
C PHE A 80 -0.72 9.12 -2.52
N ALA A 81 -0.40 7.90 -2.09
CA ALA A 81 0.48 7.03 -2.85
C ALA A 81 0.09 5.55 -2.75
N THR A 82 0.36 4.79 -3.79
CA THR A 82 0.34 3.32 -3.74
C THR A 82 1.77 2.80 -3.55
N LEU A 83 1.89 1.71 -2.78
CA LEU A 83 3.11 0.93 -2.61
C LEU A 83 2.81 -0.50 -3.03
N HIS A 84 3.59 -1.05 -3.96
CA HIS A 84 3.43 -2.43 -4.37
C HIS A 84 4.04 -3.39 -3.33
N ILE A 85 3.29 -3.61 -2.26
CA ILE A 85 3.57 -4.55 -1.18
C ILE A 85 2.38 -5.51 -1.11
N VAL A 86 2.64 -6.79 -1.35
CA VAL A 86 1.60 -7.83 -1.47
C VAL A 86 1.73 -8.86 -0.36
N GLY A 87 0.64 -9.59 -0.12
CA GLY A 87 0.57 -10.73 0.76
C GLY A 87 1.50 -11.86 0.31
N SER A 88 1.27 -13.07 0.81
CA SER A 88 2.12 -14.23 0.48
C SER A 88 3.62 -13.97 0.77
N ASN A 89 3.88 -13.36 1.93
CA ASN A 89 5.21 -12.95 2.39
C ASN A 89 5.93 -12.01 1.40
N ASN A 90 5.20 -11.13 0.72
CA ASN A 90 5.74 -10.22 -0.28
C ASN A 90 6.41 -10.93 -1.47
N ASN A 91 6.01 -12.16 -1.79
CA ASN A 91 6.71 -13.06 -2.71
C ASN A 91 8.14 -13.46 -2.28
N TYR A 92 8.50 -13.23 -1.01
CA TYR A 92 9.80 -13.64 -0.46
C TYR A 92 9.80 -15.11 -0.05
N SER A 93 10.75 -15.86 -0.58
CA SER A 93 11.01 -17.27 -0.28
C SER A 93 12.24 -17.41 0.63
N PRO A 94 12.08 -17.47 1.97
CA PRO A 94 13.22 -17.57 2.89
C PRO A 94 14.02 -18.88 2.73
N LYS A 95 13.38 -19.93 2.21
CA LYS A 95 14.00 -21.25 1.99
C LYS A 95 14.62 -21.41 0.60
N ASP A 96 14.42 -20.46 -0.30
CA ASP A 96 14.89 -20.56 -1.68
C ASP A 96 15.31 -19.18 -2.21
N PRO A 97 16.56 -18.76 -1.93
CA PRO A 97 17.10 -17.47 -2.36
C PRO A 97 17.06 -17.27 -3.88
N SER A 98 17.06 -18.34 -4.67
CA SER A 98 17.03 -18.27 -6.14
C SER A 98 15.73 -17.64 -6.68
N LYS A 99 14.64 -17.68 -5.88
CA LYS A 99 13.34 -17.11 -6.22
C LYS A 99 13.17 -15.64 -5.84
N ASN A 100 14.10 -15.07 -5.08
CA ASN A 100 13.91 -13.75 -4.46
C ASN A 100 14.32 -12.57 -5.35
N LYS A 101 14.75 -12.80 -6.60
CA LYS A 101 15.18 -11.72 -7.49
C LYS A 101 14.10 -10.66 -7.67
N GLU A 102 12.86 -11.07 -7.95
CA GLU A 102 11.73 -10.15 -8.11
C GLU A 102 11.46 -9.38 -6.81
N PHE A 103 11.36 -10.10 -5.68
CA PHE A 103 11.16 -9.50 -4.36
C PHE A 103 12.21 -8.42 -4.06
N GLU A 104 13.50 -8.73 -4.21
CA GLU A 104 14.58 -7.79 -3.91
C GLU A 104 14.53 -6.55 -4.79
N GLN A 105 14.23 -6.71 -6.08
CA GLN A 105 14.10 -5.58 -7.00
C GLN A 105 12.89 -4.70 -6.65
N ARG A 106 11.73 -5.31 -6.38
CA ARG A 106 10.51 -4.59 -6.00
C ARG A 106 10.62 -3.92 -4.63
N LYS A 107 11.21 -4.60 -3.64
CA LYS A 107 11.53 -4.02 -2.33
C LYS A 107 12.38 -2.76 -2.49
N ASN A 108 13.46 -2.83 -3.27
CA ASN A 108 14.31 -1.67 -3.56
C ASN A 108 13.55 -0.52 -4.25
N ALA A 109 12.62 -0.85 -5.15
CA ALA A 109 11.73 0.14 -5.77
C ALA A 109 10.81 0.79 -4.72
N THR A 110 10.17 0.01 -3.85
CA THR A 110 9.31 0.51 -2.78
C THR A 110 10.06 1.42 -1.82
N VAL A 111 11.27 1.04 -1.39
CA VAL A 111 12.11 1.88 -0.51
C VAL A 111 12.48 3.19 -1.19
N SER A 112 12.91 3.14 -2.47
CA SER A 112 13.17 4.36 -3.23
C SER A 112 11.91 5.21 -3.42
N TRP A 113 10.74 4.59 -3.51
CA TRP A 113 9.47 5.29 -3.68
C TRP A 113 9.06 6.01 -2.39
N LEU A 114 9.19 5.38 -1.22
CA LEU A 114 9.01 6.03 0.09
C LEU A 114 9.89 7.27 0.23
N HIS A 115 11.17 7.17 -0.17
CA HIS A 115 12.06 8.33 -0.17
C HIS A 115 11.54 9.46 -1.08
N HIS A 116 11.10 9.14 -2.29
CA HIS A 116 10.52 10.11 -3.22
C HIS A 116 9.24 10.77 -2.66
N ILE A 117 8.33 9.97 -2.10
CA ILE A 117 7.11 10.44 -1.44
C ILE A 117 7.48 11.41 -0.31
N SER A 118 8.52 11.14 0.47
CA SER A 118 8.95 12.02 1.56
C SER A 118 9.42 13.40 1.06
N LEU A 119 10.13 13.45 -0.07
CA LEU A 119 10.54 14.69 -0.72
C LEU A 119 9.34 15.46 -1.27
N LYS A 120 8.38 14.74 -1.87
CA LYS A 120 7.13 15.32 -2.38
C LYS A 120 6.25 15.86 -1.27
N SER A 121 6.13 15.15 -0.15
CA SER A 121 5.40 15.61 1.04
C SER A 121 5.94 16.95 1.54
N ARG A 122 7.26 17.08 1.66
CA ARG A 122 7.90 18.32 2.12
C ARG A 122 7.78 19.46 1.11
N SER A 123 8.08 19.21 -0.15
CA SER A 123 8.04 20.25 -1.20
C SER A 123 6.64 20.76 -1.50
N SER A 124 5.62 19.91 -1.42
CA SER A 124 4.21 20.29 -1.56
C SER A 124 3.58 20.83 -0.29
N LYS A 125 4.28 20.79 0.86
CA LYS A 125 3.75 21.13 2.19
C LYS A 125 2.47 20.35 2.50
N ALA A 126 2.46 19.05 2.19
CA ALA A 126 1.32 18.19 2.49
C ALA A 126 1.03 18.22 4.01
N LYS A 127 -0.24 18.38 4.37
CA LYS A 127 -0.73 18.32 5.75
C LYS A 127 -0.99 16.89 6.22
N ALA A 128 -1.10 15.92 5.31
CA ALA A 128 -1.25 14.51 5.61
C ALA A 128 -0.77 13.64 4.43
N VAL A 129 -0.41 12.39 4.71
CA VAL A 129 -0.08 11.37 3.71
C VAL A 129 -1.01 10.16 3.86
N VAL A 130 -1.49 9.60 2.75
CA VAL A 130 -2.21 8.32 2.73
C VAL A 130 -1.49 7.34 1.81
N LEU A 131 -1.14 6.18 2.34
CA LEU A 131 -0.46 5.10 1.65
C LEU A 131 -1.43 3.93 1.46
N PHE A 132 -1.43 3.32 0.27
CA PHE A 132 -2.22 2.14 -0.03
C PHE A 132 -1.31 0.99 -0.44
N PHE A 133 -1.52 -0.18 0.12
CA PHE A 133 -0.88 -1.43 -0.27
C PHE A 133 -1.80 -2.60 0.05
N HIS A 134 -1.46 -3.82 -0.37
CA HIS A 134 -2.34 -4.96 -0.13
C HIS A 134 -2.00 -5.69 1.17
N ALA A 135 -0.72 -6.02 1.39
CA ALA A 135 -0.27 -6.95 2.41
C ALA A 135 -0.65 -6.59 3.86
N ASP A 136 -0.91 -7.61 4.68
CA ASP A 136 -0.71 -7.51 6.13
C ASP A 136 0.78 -7.68 6.42
N LEU A 137 1.42 -6.63 6.93
CA LEU A 137 2.84 -6.63 7.27
C LEU A 137 3.15 -7.43 8.56
N ARG A 138 2.12 -7.95 9.22
CA ARG A 138 2.20 -8.78 10.44
C ARG A 138 2.84 -8.02 11.59
N PHE A 139 2.37 -6.81 11.82
CA PHE A 139 2.83 -5.99 12.93
C PHE A 139 2.72 -6.72 14.26
N GLY A 140 3.68 -6.48 15.16
CA GLY A 140 3.74 -7.15 16.47
C GLY A 140 4.13 -8.63 16.44
N LYS A 141 4.28 -9.26 15.26
CA LYS A 141 4.90 -10.59 15.15
C LYS A 141 6.43 -10.48 15.18
N SER A 142 7.08 -11.54 15.64
CA SER A 142 8.54 -11.65 15.63
C SER A 142 9.09 -11.61 14.19
N GLU A 143 10.33 -11.14 14.04
CA GLU A 143 10.96 -10.92 12.73
C GLU A 143 11.02 -12.18 11.85
N ASP A 144 11.14 -13.36 12.45
CA ASP A 144 11.12 -14.65 11.75
C ASP A 144 9.76 -14.98 11.13
N LYS A 145 8.67 -14.34 11.60
CA LYS A 145 7.30 -14.52 11.09
C LYS A 145 6.89 -13.50 10.03
N ARG A 146 7.70 -12.46 9.81
CA ARG A 146 7.43 -11.36 8.87
C ARG A 146 8.63 -11.05 7.97
N THR A 147 9.38 -12.08 7.60
CA THR A 147 10.66 -11.99 6.87
C THR A 147 10.62 -11.15 5.59
N GLY A 148 9.56 -11.26 4.77
CA GLY A 148 9.40 -10.45 3.55
C GLY A 148 9.02 -8.98 3.81
N TYR A 149 8.83 -8.60 5.07
CA TYR A 149 8.31 -7.30 5.48
C TYR A 149 9.22 -6.54 6.45
N ASN A 150 10.24 -7.15 7.06
CA ASN A 150 11.08 -6.51 8.08
C ASN A 150 11.66 -5.16 7.61
N GLU A 151 12.38 -5.16 6.49
CA GLU A 151 12.99 -3.94 5.94
C GLU A 151 11.93 -2.92 5.51
N ILE A 152 10.79 -3.37 4.97
CA ILE A 152 9.68 -2.47 4.61
C ILE A 152 9.12 -1.76 5.86
N ILE A 153 8.97 -2.47 6.97
CA ILE A 153 8.51 -1.89 8.24
C ILE A 153 9.54 -0.89 8.78
N GLU A 154 10.83 -1.21 8.71
CA GLU A 154 11.91 -0.28 9.09
C GLU A 154 11.88 1.01 8.25
N GLU A 155 11.79 0.87 6.92
CA GLU A 155 11.78 2.01 6.00
C GLU A 155 10.47 2.82 6.11
N LEU A 156 9.33 2.16 6.35
CA LEU A 156 8.07 2.85 6.65
C LEU A 156 8.17 3.64 7.97
N THR A 157 8.80 3.07 8.99
CA THR A 157 9.05 3.76 10.28
C THR A 157 9.92 5.00 10.08
N LYS A 158 11.00 4.89 9.29
CA LYS A 158 11.86 6.02 8.92
C LYS A 158 11.09 7.07 8.11
N PHE A 159 10.27 6.63 7.16
CA PHE A 159 9.42 7.50 6.35
C PHE A 159 8.48 8.34 7.21
N VAL A 160 7.72 7.70 8.11
CA VAL A 160 6.75 8.37 9.01
C VAL A 160 7.43 9.43 9.87
N LYS A 161 8.60 9.11 10.46
CA LYS A 161 9.40 10.07 11.22
C LYS A 161 9.90 11.23 10.37
N THR A 162 10.23 10.96 9.10
CA THR A 162 10.79 11.94 8.17
C THR A 162 9.77 12.93 7.65
N VAL A 163 8.54 12.48 7.36
CA VAL A 163 7.47 13.36 6.87
C VAL A 163 6.86 14.20 7.98
N ASN A 164 6.83 13.68 9.22
CA ASN A 164 6.37 14.38 10.42
C ASN A 164 5.01 15.08 10.26
N VAL A 165 4.12 14.45 9.49
CA VAL A 165 2.70 14.79 9.34
C VAL A 165 1.89 13.52 9.56
N PRO A 166 0.57 13.59 9.82
CA PRO A 166 -0.27 12.41 9.91
C PRO A 166 -0.16 11.50 8.68
N VAL A 167 0.09 10.23 8.90
CA VAL A 167 0.19 9.17 7.87
C VAL A 167 -0.86 8.12 8.14
N LEU A 168 -1.70 7.84 7.14
CA LEU A 168 -2.62 6.70 7.12
C LEU A 168 -2.07 5.62 6.19
N ALA A 169 -1.93 4.39 6.66
CA ALA A 169 -1.65 3.21 5.85
C ALA A 169 -2.92 2.37 5.71
N VAL A 170 -3.44 2.25 4.48
CA VAL A 170 -4.64 1.46 4.17
C VAL A 170 -4.21 0.16 3.49
N HIS A 171 -4.66 -0.99 4.03
CA HIS A 171 -4.37 -2.31 3.46
C HIS A 171 -5.48 -3.34 3.67
N GLY A 172 -5.28 -4.56 3.17
CA GLY A 172 -6.16 -5.73 3.34
C GLY A 172 -5.35 -6.97 3.75
N ASP A 173 -5.53 -8.09 3.03
CA ASP A 173 -4.85 -9.40 3.21
C ASP A 173 -5.46 -10.26 4.34
N SER A 174 -5.44 -9.79 5.60
CA SER A 174 -5.90 -10.60 6.74
C SER A 174 -7.43 -10.62 6.94
N HIS A 175 -8.16 -9.73 6.26
CA HIS A 175 -9.62 -9.60 6.31
C HIS A 175 -10.16 -9.21 7.70
N GLU A 176 -9.34 -8.55 8.52
CA GLU A 176 -9.72 -8.07 9.84
C GLU A 176 -9.91 -6.55 9.77
N PHE A 177 -11.11 -6.04 10.05
CA PHE A 177 -11.30 -4.58 10.13
C PHE A 177 -10.59 -4.04 11.38
N ILE A 178 -9.45 -3.36 11.19
CA ILE A 178 -8.60 -2.85 12.26
C ILE A 178 -8.26 -1.38 12.02
N ILE A 179 -8.33 -0.58 13.09
CA ILE A 179 -7.79 0.78 13.14
C ILE A 179 -6.89 0.89 14.38
N ASP A 180 -5.58 0.99 14.19
CA ASP A 180 -4.57 1.04 15.26
C ASP A 180 -3.28 1.77 14.84
N SER A 181 -2.33 1.93 15.76
CA SER A 181 -1.02 2.54 15.53
C SER A 181 0.11 1.54 15.82
N PRO A 182 0.40 0.62 14.87
CA PRO A 182 1.28 -0.52 15.14
C PRO A 182 2.77 -0.20 14.97
N LEU A 183 3.13 0.89 14.29
CA LEU A 183 4.51 1.32 14.18
C LEU A 183 4.97 1.94 15.49
N LYS A 184 6.17 1.56 15.92
CA LYS A 184 6.74 2.01 17.18
C LYS A 184 8.09 2.70 16.99
N HIS A 185 8.49 3.49 17.96
CA HIS A 185 9.84 4.02 18.11
C HIS A 185 10.38 3.76 19.52
N MET A 186 11.69 3.78 19.65
CA MET A 186 12.34 3.86 20.96
C MET A 186 12.27 5.30 21.46
N THR A 187 11.78 5.49 22.68
CA THR A 187 11.85 6.77 23.39
C THR A 187 13.26 7.02 23.93
N GLU A 188 13.54 8.24 24.37
CA GLU A 188 14.81 8.58 25.04
C GLU A 188 15.06 7.75 26.30
N GLN A 189 13.99 7.27 26.93
CA GLN A 189 14.04 6.40 28.12
C GLN A 189 14.20 4.91 27.76
N GLY A 190 14.38 4.57 26.48
CA GLY A 190 14.54 3.19 26.04
C GLY A 190 13.26 2.36 26.08
N LEU A 191 12.08 2.99 26.00
CA LEU A 191 10.80 2.29 25.90
C LEU A 191 10.32 2.23 24.45
N GLU A 192 9.68 1.14 24.06
CA GLU A 192 8.93 1.09 22.80
C GLU A 192 7.60 1.83 22.95
N TRP A 193 7.36 2.83 22.11
CA TRP A 193 6.13 3.61 22.10
C TRP A 193 5.55 3.73 20.68
N PRO A 194 4.22 3.78 20.48
CA PRO A 194 3.63 4.01 19.16
C PRO A 194 4.10 5.33 18.52
N LEU A 195 4.17 5.37 17.19
CA LEU A 195 4.34 6.63 16.46
C LEU A 195 3.01 7.39 16.40
N ASP A 196 2.93 8.53 17.09
CA ASP A 196 1.70 9.32 17.24
C ASP A 196 1.12 9.83 15.90
N ASN A 197 1.95 9.94 14.86
CA ASN A 197 1.55 10.40 13.54
C ASN A 197 1.30 9.26 12.53
N PHE A 198 1.16 8.02 12.99
CA PHE A 198 0.84 6.86 12.14
C PHE A 198 -0.45 6.18 12.56
N LEU A 199 -1.32 5.92 11.58
CA LEU A 199 -2.51 5.12 11.74
C LEU A 199 -2.58 4.07 10.64
N ARG A 200 -2.97 2.86 11.00
CA ARG A 200 -3.30 1.78 10.07
C ARG A 200 -4.80 1.65 9.96
N LEU A 201 -5.28 1.40 8.74
CA LEU A 201 -6.61 0.90 8.44
C LEU A 201 -6.46 -0.40 7.67
N GLU A 202 -6.84 -1.51 8.28
CA GLU A 202 -7.11 -2.74 7.54
C GLU A 202 -8.60 -2.77 7.16
N VAL A 203 -8.88 -3.00 5.88
CA VAL A 203 -10.26 -3.04 5.36
C VAL A 203 -10.86 -4.44 5.48
N PHE A 204 -12.19 -4.48 5.38
CA PHE A 204 -12.98 -5.69 5.32
C PHE A 204 -12.56 -6.62 4.16
N GLY A 205 -12.71 -7.92 4.36
CA GLY A 205 -12.48 -8.95 3.35
C GLY A 205 -13.32 -10.20 3.62
N ALA A 206 -13.34 -11.15 2.67
CA ALA A 206 -14.21 -12.32 2.75
C ALA A 206 -14.11 -13.04 4.12
N PRO A 207 -15.24 -13.39 4.76
CA PRO A 207 -16.61 -13.42 4.23
C PRO A 207 -17.37 -12.08 4.29
N ASP A 208 -16.83 -11.09 4.99
CA ASP A 208 -17.48 -9.80 5.22
C ASP A 208 -16.91 -8.76 4.26
N VAL A 209 -17.55 -8.52 3.12
CA VAL A 209 -17.04 -7.59 2.09
C VAL A 209 -17.81 -6.28 2.12
N ARG A 210 -17.13 -5.21 2.54
CA ARG A 210 -17.68 -3.85 2.59
C ARG A 210 -16.61 -2.82 2.23
N GLY A 211 -17.06 -1.64 1.80
CA GLY A 211 -16.19 -0.48 1.70
C GLY A 211 -15.99 0.21 3.05
N VAL A 212 -14.94 1.01 3.16
CA VAL A 212 -14.75 1.98 4.25
C VAL A 212 -14.68 3.36 3.63
N GLU A 213 -15.60 4.24 4.04
CA GLU A 213 -15.49 5.65 3.72
C GLU A 213 -14.48 6.30 4.68
N VAL A 214 -13.47 6.95 4.12
CA VAL A 214 -12.44 7.66 4.88
C VAL A 214 -12.59 9.15 4.62
N VAL A 215 -12.88 9.91 5.67
CA VAL A 215 -12.90 11.37 5.63
C VAL A 215 -11.52 11.89 6.06
N VAL A 216 -10.97 12.82 5.27
CA VAL A 216 -9.70 13.49 5.57
C VAL A 216 -9.96 14.98 5.80
N ASP A 217 -9.79 15.43 7.03
CA ASP A 217 -10.00 16.80 7.48
C ASP A 217 -8.70 17.38 8.04
N THR A 218 -7.94 18.07 7.19
CA THR A 218 -6.59 18.56 7.52
C THR A 218 -6.56 19.75 8.48
N GLU A 219 -7.71 20.24 8.94
CA GLU A 219 -7.79 21.27 9.98
C GLU A 219 -7.87 20.68 11.39
N LYS A 220 -8.07 19.36 11.51
CA LYS A 220 -8.02 18.63 12.79
C LYS A 220 -6.62 18.12 13.10
N SER A 221 -6.30 17.99 14.39
CA SER A 221 -5.07 17.35 14.86
C SER A 221 -4.99 15.86 14.49
N GLN A 222 -6.14 15.19 14.46
CA GLN A 222 -6.31 13.84 13.91
C GLN A 222 -7.18 13.93 12.66
N PRO A 223 -6.58 13.92 11.45
CA PRO A 223 -7.31 14.27 10.24
C PRO A 223 -8.15 13.13 9.67
N PHE A 224 -8.00 11.90 10.14
CA PHE A 224 -8.66 10.72 9.57
C PHE A 224 -9.89 10.30 10.38
N SER A 225 -11.00 10.03 9.70
CA SER A 225 -12.20 9.43 10.30
C SER A 225 -12.72 8.32 9.39
N PHE A 226 -13.29 7.27 9.99
CA PHE A 226 -13.61 6.01 9.32
C PHE A 226 -15.06 5.65 9.50
N LEU A 227 -15.74 5.37 8.39
CA LEU A 227 -17.12 4.90 8.36
C LEU A 227 -17.20 3.58 7.57
N PRO A 228 -17.31 2.44 8.25
CA PRO A 228 -17.67 1.19 7.61
C PRO A 228 -18.99 1.33 6.86
N LEU A 229 -18.99 0.98 5.57
CA LEU A 229 -20.21 0.94 4.78
C LEU A 229 -20.98 -0.36 5.09
N PRO A 230 -22.30 -0.40 4.83
CA PRO A 230 -23.07 -1.64 4.91
C PRO A 230 -22.46 -2.73 4.03
N GLN A 231 -22.59 -3.99 4.46
CA GLN A 231 -22.21 -5.13 3.64
C GLN A 231 -23.07 -5.13 2.38
N ILE A 232 -22.43 -5.29 1.22
CA ILE A 232 -23.17 -5.52 -0.02
C ILE A 232 -23.59 -6.99 0.00
N PRO A 233 -24.90 -7.31 -0.04
CA PRO A 233 -25.34 -8.69 -0.10
C PRO A 233 -24.74 -9.36 -1.34
N TRP A 234 -24.16 -10.55 -1.19
CA TRP A 234 -23.80 -11.36 -2.34
C TRP A 234 -25.10 -11.81 -3.02
N GLU A 235 -25.45 -11.17 -4.14
CA GLU A 235 -26.42 -11.74 -5.07
C GLU A 235 -25.71 -12.90 -5.78
N TYR A 236 -26.10 -14.13 -5.43
CA TYR A 236 -25.64 -15.36 -6.09
C TYR A 236 -26.27 -15.53 -7.47
#